data_AF-A0A5J4R6T6-F1
#
_entry.id   AF-A0A5J4R6T6-F1
#
_cell.length_a   1.000
_cell.length_b   1.000
_cell.length_c   1.000
_cell.angle_alpha   90.00
_cell.angle_beta   90.00
_cell.angle_gamma   90.00
#
_symmetry.space_group_name_H-M   'P 1'
#
loop_
_entity.id
_entity.type
_entity.pdbx_description
1 polymer ?
#
loop_
_entity_poly.entity_id
_entity_poly.type
_entity_poly.pdbx_seq_one_letter_code
_entity_poly.pdbx_strand_id
1 'polypeptide(L)' 'MGRVNTPWLTSGQRQGLNSGFKTGSSHCFRMRCQAILLKADGLSSQKAGRITCMSQVS' A
#
# COMPACT_ATOMS: atom_id res chain seq x y z
N MET A 1 -13.46 -13.03 5.50
CA MET A 1 -13.52 -12.11 4.34
C MET A 1 -13.04 -10.74 4.80
N GLY A 2 -11.79 -10.38 4.54
CA GLY A 2 -11.21 -9.11 5.02
C GLY A 2 -11.83 -7.92 4.29
N ARG A 3 -12.23 -6.89 5.03
CA ARG A 3 -12.83 -5.66 4.53
C ARG A 3 -11.92 -5.04 3.45
N VAL A 4 -12.40 -5.03 2.20
CA VAL A 4 -11.70 -4.37 1.08
C VAL A 4 -12.06 -2.90 1.16
N ASN A 5 -11.24 -2.14 1.88
CA ASN A 5 -11.34 -0.68 1.90
C ASN A 5 -10.39 -0.16 0.83
N THR A 6 -10.91 0.07 -0.38
CA THR A 6 -10.17 0.66 -1.50
C THR A 6 -10.11 2.18 -1.27
N PRO A 7 -8.98 2.75 -0.84
CA PRO A 7 -8.89 4.18 -0.64
C PRO A 7 -8.98 4.90 -1.99
N TRP A 8 -9.84 5.91 -2.09
CA TRP A 8 -9.89 6.79 -3.25
C TRP A 8 -8.75 7.80 -3.13
N LEU A 9 -7.74 7.69 -4.00
CA LEU A 9 -6.57 8.57 -3.98
C LEU A 9 -6.65 9.59 -5.12
N THR A 10 -6.48 10.86 -4.77
CA THR A 10 -6.27 11.92 -5.77
C THR A 10 -4.89 11.76 -6.43
N SER A 11 -4.70 12.42 -7.59
CA SER A 11 -3.42 12.39 -8.31
C SER A 11 -2.24 12.85 -7.41
N GLY A 12 -2.44 13.91 -6.62
CA GLY A 12 -1.42 14.41 -5.69
C GLY A 12 -1.08 13.41 -4.57
N GLN A 13 -2.08 12.72 -4.02
CA GLN A 13 -1.85 11.68 -3.00
C GLN A 13 -1.10 10.47 -3.56
N ARG A 14 -1.45 10.03 -4.79
CA ARG A 14 -0.71 8.96 -5.48
C ARG A 14 0.74 9.37 -5.71
N GLN A 15 0.99 10.59 -6.15
CA GLN A 15 2.35 11.09 -6.36
C GLN A 15 3.14 11.13 -5.05
N GLY A 16 2.55 11.64 -3.97
CA GLY A 16 3.18 11.66 -2.65
C GLY A 16 3.54 10.27 -2.12
N LEU A 17 2.64 9.29 -2.28
CA LEU A 17 2.91 7.89 -1.90
C LEU A 17 4.00 7.25 -2.77
N ASN A 18 4.02 7.53 -4.07
CA ASN A 18 5.05 7.02 -4.96
C ASN A 18 6.43 7.61 -4.63
N SER A 19 6.48 8.90 -4.31
CA SER A 19 7.70 9.55 -3.80
C SER A 19 8.13 8.91 -2.49
N GLY A 20 7.23 8.75 -1.51
CA GLY A 20 7.53 8.12 -0.23
C GLY A 20 8.00 6.66 -0.34
N PHE A 21 7.47 5.90 -1.31
CA PHE A 21 7.96 4.56 -1.61
C PHE A 21 9.40 4.54 -2.15
N LYS A 22 9.76 5.55 -2.95
CA LYS A 22 11.09 5.68 -3.56
C LYS A 22 12.14 6.27 -2.63
N THR A 23 11.78 7.30 -1.85
CA THR A 23 12.72 8.11 -1.05
C THR A 23 12.61 7.87 0.44
N GLY A 24 11.62 7.11 0.91
CA GLY A 24 11.40 6.85 2.33
C GLY A 24 12.60 6.18 3.00
N SER A 25 12.98 6.68 4.18
CA SER A 25 14.17 6.24 4.92
C SER A 25 14.02 4.85 5.56
N SER A 26 12.80 4.44 5.91
CA SER A 26 12.52 3.13 6.51
C SER A 26 11.89 2.17 5.53
N HIS A 27 12.37 0.91 5.52
CA HIS A 27 11.75 -0.18 4.77
C HIS A 27 10.26 -0.32 5.09
N CYS A 28 9.88 -0.25 6.37
CA CYS A 28 8.49 -0.35 6.80
C CYS A 28 7.63 0.77 6.22
N PHE A 29 8.15 2.01 6.19
CA PHE A 29 7.46 3.15 5.60
C PHE A 29 7.26 2.95 4.09
N ARG A 30 8.31 2.54 3.37
CA ARG A 30 8.22 2.26 1.92
C ARG A 30 7.17 1.19 1.64
N MET A 31 7.20 0.08 2.35
CA MET A 31 6.22 -1.00 2.17
C MET A 31 4.79 -0.55 2.50
N ARG A 32 4.58 0.33 3.50
CA ARG A 32 3.26 0.92 3.77
C ARG A 32 2.77 1.80 2.62
N CYS A 33 3.63 2.65 2.06
CA CYS A 33 3.29 3.44 0.88
C CYS A 33 2.87 2.54 -0.29
N GLN A 34 3.63 1.47 -0.53
CA GLN A 34 3.31 0.47 -1.55
C GLN A 34 1.98 -0.25 -1.26
N ALA A 35 1.72 -0.63 -0.01
CA ALA A 35 0.48 -1.29 0.37
C ALA A 35 -0.75 -0.42 0.12
N ILE A 36 -0.67 0.89 0.37
CA ILE A 36 -1.76 1.84 0.11
C ILE A 36 -1.98 2.02 -1.39
N LEU A 37 -0.91 2.14 -2.18
CA LEU A 37 -1.00 2.21 -3.65
C LEU A 37 -1.69 0.97 -4.22
N LEU A 38 -1.26 -0.22 -3.81
CA LEU A 38 -1.86 -1.49 -4.24
C LEU A 38 -3.34 -1.57 -3.84
N LYS A 39 -3.70 -1.15 -2.63
CA LYS A 39 -5.11 -1.13 -2.20
C LYS A 39 -5.94 -0.13 -3.01
N ALA A 40 -5.38 1.02 -3.38
CA ALA A 40 -6.06 2.00 -4.23
C ALA A 40 -6.29 1.49 -5.65
N ASP A 41 -5.42 0.60 -6.13
CA ASP A 41 -5.57 -0.11 -7.40
C ASP A 41 -6.54 -1.31 -7.31
N GLY A 42 -7.22 -1.48 -6.18
CA GLY A 42 -8.28 -2.48 -6.00
C GLY A 42 -7.79 -3.84 -5.49
N LEU A 43 -6.52 -3.97 -5.09
CA LEU A 43 -6.03 -5.21 -4.49
C LEU A 43 -6.59 -5.40 -3.07
N SER A 44 -6.99 -6.64 -2.77
CA SER A 44 -7.43 -6.99 -1.42
C SER A 44 -6.28 -6.85 -0.41
N SER A 45 -6.62 -6.58 0.85
CA SER A 45 -5.63 -6.45 1.94
C SER A 45 -4.71 -7.66 2.07
N GLN A 46 -5.20 -8.87 1.79
CA GLN A 46 -4.39 -10.10 1.81
C GLN A 46 -3.36 -10.11 0.68
N LYS A 47 -3.76 -9.72 -0.54
CA LYS A 47 -2.86 -9.71 -1.69
C LYS A 47 -1.83 -8.59 -1.57
N ALA A 48 -2.26 -7.40 -1.14
CA ALA A 48 -1.36 -6.29 -0.84
C ALA A 48 -0.37 -6.63 0.29
N GLY A 49 -0.83 -7.30 1.34
CA GLY A 49 0.00 -7.77 2.46
C GLY A 49 1.04 -8.82 2.06
N ARG A 50 0.69 -9.74 1.15
CA ARG A 50 1.62 -10.71 0.55
C ARG A 50 2.68 -10.03 -0.30
N ILE A 51 2.30 -9.09 -1.18
CA ILE A 51 3.24 -8.38 -2.07
C ILE A 51 4.25 -7.56 -1.26
N THR A 52 3.78 -6.90 -0.20
CA THR A 52 4.63 -6.03 0.65
C THR A 52 5.30 -6.79 1.79
N CYS A 53 5.04 -8.10 1.92
CA CYS A 53 5.47 -8.94 3.05
C CYS A 53 5.13 -8.34 4.44
N MET A 54 4.10 -7.49 4.51
CA MET A 54 3.74 -6.74 5.72
C MET A 54 2.67 -7.42 6.58
N SER A 55 1.99 -8.42 6.04
CA SER A 55 0.96 -9.13 6.78
C SER A 55 0.94 -10.60 6.37
N GLN A 56 1.54 -11.45 7.20
CA GLN A 56 1.25 -12.88 7.25
C GLN A 56 -0.05 -13.03 8.05
N VAL A 57 -1.18 -12.83 7.39
CA VAL A 57 -2.44 -13.33 7.97
C VAL A 57 -2.52 -14.79 7.52
N SER A 58 -2.17 -15.69 8.44
CA SER A 58 -2.39 -17.15 8.32
C SER A 58 -3.88 -17.47 8.20
#